data_AF-E9PK30-F1
#
_entry.id   AF-E9PK30-F1
#
_cell.length_a   1.000
_cell.length_b   1.000
_cell.length_c   1.000
_cell.angle_alpha   90.00
_cell.angle_beta   90.00
_cell.angle_gamma   90.00
#
_symmetry.space_group_name_H-M   'P 1'
#
loop_
_entity.id
_entity.type
_entity.pdbx_description
1 polymer ?
#
loop_
_entity_poly.entity_id
_entity_poly.type
_entity_poly.pdbx_seq_one_letter_code
_entity_poly.pdbx_strand_id
1 'polypeptide(L)'
;MCSQEAFQAQRSQLVELLVSGSLEGFESVLDWLLSWEVLSWEDYEGFHLLGQPLSHLARRLLDTVWNKGTWACQKLIAAAQEAQADSQSPKLHGCWDPHSLHPARDLQSHRPAIVRRLHSHVENMLDLAWERGFVSQYECDEIRLP
;
A
#
# COMPACT_ATOMS: atom_id res chain seq x y z
N MET A 1 -19.83 4.20 13.21
CA MET A 1 -19.65 4.83 11.90
C MET A 1 -18.74 6.04 12.08
N CYS A 2 -17.59 6.11 11.41
CA CYS A 2 -16.73 7.29 11.48
C CYS A 2 -17.39 8.40 10.66
N SER A 3 -17.75 9.53 11.29
CA SER A 3 -18.20 10.72 10.58
C SER A 3 -17.00 11.46 10.02
N GLN A 4 -17.20 12.23 8.95
CA GLN A 4 -16.16 13.07 8.37
C GLN A 4 -15.56 14.02 9.43
N GLU A 5 -16.36 14.56 10.34
CA GLU A 5 -15.88 15.37 11.47
C GLU A 5 -14.93 14.61 12.42
N ALA A 6 -15.23 13.34 12.73
CA ALA A 6 -14.38 12.50 13.56
C ALA A 6 -13.03 12.19 12.89
N PHE A 7 -13.03 12.00 11.57
CA PHE A 7 -11.82 11.84 10.78
C PHE A 7 -10.92 13.09 10.87
N GLN A 8 -11.52 14.29 10.78
CA GLN A 8 -10.75 15.53 10.91
C GLN A 8 -10.17 15.70 12.32
N ALA A 9 -10.94 15.34 13.35
CA ALA A 9 -10.46 15.40 14.74
C ALA A 9 -9.29 14.43 15.00
N GLN A 10 -9.27 13.28 14.32
CA GLN A 10 -8.22 12.26 14.44
C GLN A 10 -7.07 12.43 13.44
N ARG A 11 -7.09 13.49 12.62
CA ARG A 11 -6.14 13.67 11.50
C ARG A 11 -4.68 13.54 11.93
N SER A 12 -4.29 14.13 13.07
CA SER A 12 -2.91 14.03 13.57
C SER A 12 -2.51 12.60 13.91
N GLN A 13 -3.43 11.83 14.53
CA GLN A 13 -3.20 10.42 14.88
C GLN A 13 -3.12 9.55 13.62
N LEU A 14 -3.92 9.85 12.60
CA LEU A 14 -3.86 9.14 11.32
C LEU A 14 -2.56 9.42 10.56
N VAL A 15 -2.04 10.65 10.60
CA VAL A 15 -0.71 10.94 10.06
C VAL A 15 0.36 10.16 10.83
N GLU A 16 0.30 10.15 12.16
CA GLU A 16 1.26 9.39 12.98
C GLU A 16 1.20 7.90 12.65
N LEU A 17 0.01 7.32 12.54
CA LEU A 17 -0.19 5.92 12.15
C LEU A 17 0.46 5.63 10.79
N LEU A 18 0.17 6.44 9.78
CA LEU A 18 0.71 6.26 8.42
C LEU A 18 2.22 6.49 8.34
N VAL A 19 2.79 7.33 9.21
CA VAL A 19 4.22 7.66 9.23
C VAL A 19 5.03 6.72 10.11
N SER A 20 4.41 6.09 11.11
CA SER A 20 5.07 5.17 12.04
C SER A 20 5.51 3.84 11.40
N GLY A 21 4.97 3.53 10.21
CA GLY A 21 5.34 2.35 9.44
C GLY A 21 6.54 2.57 8.51
N SER A 22 6.87 1.53 7.74
CA SER A 22 7.81 1.62 6.62
C SER A 22 7.16 2.28 5.40
N LEU A 23 7.98 2.69 4.42
CA LEU A 23 7.49 3.12 3.11
C LEU A 23 6.62 2.03 2.47
N GLU A 24 7.07 0.78 2.50
CA GLU A 24 6.30 -0.39 2.04
C GLU A 24 4.94 -0.50 2.75
N GLY A 25 4.89 -0.23 4.06
CA GLY A 25 3.63 -0.21 4.81
C GLY A 25 2.66 0.86 4.31
N PHE A 26 3.17 2.04 3.94
CA PHE A 26 2.37 3.10 3.34
C PHE A 26 1.90 2.76 1.92
N GLU A 27 2.79 2.21 1.09
CA GLU A 27 2.46 1.74 -0.26
C GLU A 27 1.40 0.63 -0.21
N SER A 28 1.49 -0.28 0.76
CA SER A 28 0.45 -1.29 1.00
C SER A 28 -0.92 -0.67 1.29
N VAL A 29 -0.98 0.45 2.04
CA VAL A 29 -2.24 1.19 2.25
C VAL A 29 -2.76 1.77 0.93
N LEU A 30 -1.90 2.30 0.07
CA LEU A 30 -2.29 2.78 -1.26
C LEU A 30 -2.83 1.64 -2.13
N ASP A 31 -2.19 0.48 -2.08
CA ASP A 31 -2.61 -0.71 -2.82
C ASP A 31 -4.02 -1.14 -2.44
N TRP A 32 -4.32 -1.18 -1.14
CA TRP A 32 -5.65 -1.49 -0.62
C TRP A 32 -6.69 -0.47 -1.07
N LEU A 33 -6.38 0.82 -0.98
CA LEU A 33 -7.29 1.88 -1.42
C LEU A 33 -7.54 1.87 -2.93
N LEU A 34 -6.54 1.52 -3.73
CA LEU A 34 -6.70 1.34 -5.17
C LEU A 34 -7.53 0.09 -5.48
N SER A 35 -7.32 -1.02 -4.75
CA SER A 35 -8.10 -2.27 -4.90
C SER A 35 -9.59 -2.08 -4.62
N TRP A 36 -9.92 -1.14 -3.71
CA TRP A 36 -11.28 -0.80 -3.32
C TRP A 36 -11.86 0.38 -4.10
N GLU A 37 -11.18 0.85 -5.15
CA GLU A 37 -11.62 1.96 -6.00
C GLU A 37 -11.81 3.29 -5.21
N VAL A 38 -11.15 3.45 -4.06
CA VAL A 38 -11.10 4.72 -3.33
C VAL A 38 -10.16 5.68 -4.06
N LEU A 39 -8.96 5.22 -4.38
CA LEU A 39 -8.02 5.96 -5.21
C LEU A 39 -8.26 5.62 -6.69
N SER A 40 -8.19 6.62 -7.55
CA SER A 40 -8.04 6.37 -8.99
C SER A 40 -6.59 6.00 -9.30
N TRP A 41 -6.33 5.50 -10.51
CA TRP A 41 -4.96 5.29 -10.98
C TRP A 41 -4.14 6.60 -11.02
N GLU A 42 -4.77 7.72 -11.38
CA GLU A 42 -4.14 9.04 -11.38
C GLU A 42 -3.75 9.49 -9.96
N ASP A 43 -4.64 9.27 -8.98
CA ASP A 43 -4.33 9.55 -7.58
C ASP A 43 -3.12 8.73 -7.13
N TYR A 44 -3.12 7.43 -7.45
CA TYR A 44 -2.07 6.49 -7.08
C TYR A 44 -0.69 6.86 -7.65
N GLU A 45 -0.62 7.12 -8.96
CA GLU A 45 0.60 7.60 -9.64
C GLU A 45 1.11 8.90 -9.02
N GLY A 46 0.19 9.79 -8.62
CA GLY A 46 0.52 11.06 -7.95
C GLY A 46 1.23 10.92 -6.60
N PHE A 47 1.24 9.73 -6.00
CA PHE A 47 2.01 9.40 -4.79
C PHE A 47 3.36 8.74 -5.07
N HIS A 48 3.52 8.05 -6.21
CA HIS A 48 4.77 7.39 -6.62
C HIS A 48 5.79 8.40 -7.18
N LEU A 49 5.33 9.59 -7.53
CA LEU A 49 6.16 10.69 -8.00
C LEU A 49 6.81 11.43 -6.82
N LEU A 50 8.07 11.06 -6.53
CA LEU A 50 9.14 11.85 -5.87
C LEU A 50 9.41 11.60 -4.38
N GLY A 51 10.71 11.65 -4.03
CA GLY A 51 11.34 11.49 -2.70
C GLY A 51 10.95 12.54 -1.65
N GLN A 52 9.65 12.69 -1.44
CA GLN A 52 9.06 13.52 -0.41
C GLN A 52 9.02 12.76 0.92
N PRO A 53 9.08 13.46 2.06
CA PRO A 53 8.97 12.80 3.35
C PRO A 53 7.59 12.13 3.49
N LEU A 54 7.56 10.95 4.11
CA LEU A 54 6.35 10.15 4.32
C LEU A 54 5.22 10.95 4.99
N SER A 55 5.57 11.88 5.88
CA SER A 55 4.61 12.77 6.54
C SER A 55 3.86 13.70 5.57
N HIS A 56 4.50 14.09 4.47
CA HIS A 56 3.85 14.87 3.42
C HIS A 56 2.90 14.00 2.60
N LEU A 57 3.34 12.81 2.19
CA LEU A 57 2.53 11.84 1.47
C LEU A 57 1.29 11.43 2.29
N ALA A 58 1.46 11.16 3.58
CA ALA A 58 0.38 10.85 4.51
C ALA A 58 -0.66 11.98 4.56
N ARG A 59 -0.24 13.23 4.71
CA ARG A 59 -1.17 14.38 4.72
C ARG A 59 -1.91 14.54 3.40
N ARG A 60 -1.21 14.41 2.27
CA ARG A 60 -1.82 14.44 0.94
C ARG A 60 -2.86 13.32 0.79
N LEU A 61 -2.56 12.11 1.25
CA LEU A 61 -3.50 11.00 1.24
C LEU A 61 -4.77 11.31 2.05
N LEU A 62 -4.61 11.86 3.26
CA LEU A 62 -5.75 12.27 4.07
C LEU A 62 -6.60 13.35 3.38
N ASP A 63 -6.00 14.29 2.65
CA ASP A 63 -6.73 15.31 1.88
C ASP A 63 -7.46 14.70 0.69
N THR A 64 -6.82 13.80 -0.07
CA THR A 64 -7.45 13.09 -1.18
C THR A 64 -8.65 12.27 -0.71
N VAL A 65 -8.49 11.51 0.37
CA VAL A 65 -9.55 10.69 0.95
C VAL A 65 -10.68 11.55 1.51
N TRP A 66 -10.34 12.66 2.18
CA TRP A 66 -11.31 13.62 2.70
C TRP A 66 -12.23 14.16 1.61
N ASN A 67 -11.64 14.57 0.48
CA ASN A 67 -12.38 15.15 -0.65
C ASN A 67 -13.32 14.14 -1.31
N LYS A 68 -13.08 12.83 -1.14
CA LYS A 68 -13.94 11.74 -1.63
C LYS A 68 -15.06 11.37 -0.65
N GLY A 69 -15.06 11.95 0.55
CA GLY A 69 -16.16 11.86 1.52
C GLY A 69 -16.07 10.70 2.51
N THR A 70 -17.12 10.56 3.32
CA THR A 70 -17.13 9.72 4.52
C THR A 70 -16.81 8.24 4.25
N TRP A 71 -17.29 7.68 3.14
CA TRP A 71 -17.00 6.29 2.78
C TRP A 71 -15.50 6.05 2.54
N ALA A 72 -14.83 6.98 1.85
CA ALA A 72 -13.40 6.92 1.61
C ALA A 72 -12.62 7.02 2.93
N CYS A 73 -13.03 7.93 3.83
CA CYS A 73 -12.43 8.05 5.17
C CYS A 73 -12.50 6.75 5.98
N GLN A 74 -13.63 6.04 5.91
CA GLN A 74 -13.78 4.73 6.57
C GLN A 74 -12.89 3.67 5.94
N LYS A 75 -12.79 3.68 4.61
CA LYS A 75 -11.93 2.75 3.87
C LYS A 75 -10.45 2.98 4.14
N LEU A 76 -9.99 4.20 4.38
CA LEU A 76 -8.60 4.44 4.81
C LEU A 76 -8.27 3.72 6.12
N ILE A 77 -9.16 3.80 7.11
CA ILE A 77 -8.93 3.15 8.40
C ILE A 77 -8.87 1.63 8.22
N ALA A 78 -9.78 1.07 7.41
CA ALA A 78 -9.75 -0.36 7.09
C ALA A 78 -8.48 -0.75 6.33
N ALA A 79 -8.03 0.05 5.36
CA ALA A 79 -6.82 -0.22 4.59
C ALA A 79 -5.56 -0.22 5.49
N ALA A 80 -5.51 0.71 6.44
CA ALA A 80 -4.44 0.75 7.43
C ALA A 80 -4.43 -0.49 8.36
N GLN A 81 -5.60 -1.06 8.66
CA GLN A 81 -5.71 -2.30 9.43
C GLN A 81 -5.30 -3.52 8.59
N GLU A 82 -5.75 -3.61 7.34
CA GLU A 82 -5.37 -4.71 6.43
C GLU A 82 -3.87 -4.70 6.13
N ALA A 83 -3.28 -3.54 5.84
CA ALA A 83 -1.83 -3.40 5.64
C ALA A 83 -1.04 -3.89 6.87
N GLN A 84 -1.51 -3.58 8.08
CA GLN A 84 -0.90 -4.06 9.33
C GLN A 84 -1.11 -5.57 9.56
N ALA A 85 -2.27 -6.11 9.23
CA ALA A 85 -2.56 -7.54 9.38
C ALA A 85 -1.75 -8.38 8.38
N ASP A 86 -1.70 -7.93 7.12
CA ASP A 86 -0.91 -8.56 6.06
C ASP A 86 0.58 -8.56 6.41
N SER A 87 1.07 -7.51 7.09
CA SER A 87 2.45 -7.41 7.61
C SER A 87 2.87 -8.66 8.41
N GLN A 88 1.92 -9.29 9.09
CA GLN A 88 2.17 -10.36 10.06
C GLN A 88 2.04 -11.77 9.46
N SER A 89 1.40 -11.95 8.29
CA SER A 89 1.40 -13.25 7.62
C SER A 89 1.07 -13.16 6.12
N PRO A 90 1.86 -13.79 5.23
CA PRO A 90 1.55 -13.90 3.81
C PRO A 90 0.55 -15.04 3.54
N LYS A 91 -0.49 -15.20 4.37
CA LYS A 91 -1.52 -16.22 4.12
C LYS A 91 -2.43 -15.73 3.02
N LEU A 92 -2.31 -16.39 1.86
CA LEU A 92 -3.15 -16.18 0.68
C LEU A 92 -4.63 -16.31 1.05
N HIS A 93 -5.35 -15.20 1.06
CA HIS A 93 -6.79 -15.21 0.87
C HIS A 93 -7.06 -14.92 -0.61
N GLY A 94 -7.36 -15.99 -1.36
CA GLY A 94 -7.80 -15.89 -2.76
C GLY A 94 -6.64 -15.94 -3.77
N CYS A 95 -6.63 -16.95 -4.63
CA CYS A 95 -5.87 -16.90 -5.86
C CYS A 95 -6.71 -16.13 -6.88
N TRP A 96 -6.13 -15.10 -7.52
CA TRP A 96 -6.73 -14.47 -8.69
C TRP A 96 -7.14 -15.55 -9.70
N ASP A 97 -8.38 -15.48 -10.20
CA ASP A 97 -8.89 -16.38 -11.22
C ASP A 97 -8.91 -15.66 -12.58
N PRO A 98 -7.99 -16.01 -13.50
CA PRO A 98 -7.96 -15.45 -14.85
C PRO A 98 -9.22 -15.76 -15.67
N HIS A 99 -10.03 -16.73 -15.24
CA HIS A 99 -11.27 -17.16 -15.89
C HIS A 99 -12.53 -16.60 -15.24
N SER A 100 -12.40 -15.67 -14.29
CA SER A 100 -13.55 -14.97 -13.71
C SER A 100 -14.32 -14.18 -14.77
N LEU A 101 -15.61 -13.92 -14.50
CA LEU A 101 -16.49 -13.12 -15.37
C LEU A 101 -15.95 -11.70 -15.62
N HIS A 102 -15.14 -11.18 -14.70
CA HIS A 102 -14.57 -9.83 -14.75
C HIS A 102 -13.08 -9.85 -14.34
N PRO A 103 -12.20 -10.38 -15.21
CA PRO A 103 -10.82 -10.68 -14.84
C PRO A 103 -10.00 -9.45 -14.44
N ALA A 104 -10.30 -8.28 -15.03
CA ALA A 104 -9.66 -7.03 -14.64
C ALA A 104 -10.06 -6.56 -13.23
N ARG A 105 -11.34 -6.70 -12.88
CA ARG A 105 -11.86 -6.33 -11.55
C ARG A 105 -11.37 -7.31 -10.48
N ASP A 106 -11.32 -8.59 -10.82
CA ASP A 106 -10.77 -9.63 -9.96
C ASP A 106 -9.26 -9.44 -9.74
N LEU A 107 -8.52 -9.06 -10.78
CA LEU A 107 -7.11 -8.72 -10.64
C LEU A 107 -6.90 -7.51 -9.73
N GLN A 108 -7.73 -6.47 -9.89
CA GLN A 108 -7.65 -5.26 -9.07
C GLN A 108 -7.95 -5.54 -7.60
N SER A 109 -8.96 -6.35 -7.28
CA SER A 109 -9.30 -6.70 -5.90
C SER A 109 -8.20 -7.52 -5.22
N HIS A 110 -7.47 -8.35 -5.97
CA HIS A 110 -6.34 -9.14 -5.47
C HIS A 110 -4.98 -8.42 -5.54
N ARG A 111 -4.93 -7.18 -6.06
CA ARG A 111 -3.69 -6.43 -6.26
C ARG A 111 -2.80 -6.37 -5.00
N PRO A 112 -3.31 -6.05 -3.79
CA PRO A 112 -2.46 -5.96 -2.60
C PRO A 112 -1.73 -7.26 -2.30
N ALA A 113 -2.44 -8.39 -2.39
CA ALA A 113 -1.85 -9.71 -2.17
C ALA A 113 -0.81 -10.09 -3.24
N ILE A 114 -1.05 -9.72 -4.50
CA ILE A 114 -0.13 -9.98 -5.61
C ILE A 114 1.15 -9.15 -5.47
N VAL A 115 1.02 -7.83 -5.25
CA VAL A 115 2.16 -6.91 -5.09
C VAL A 115 3.03 -7.37 -3.92
N ARG A 116 2.43 -7.68 -2.77
CA ARG A 116 3.14 -8.18 -1.60
C ARG A 116 3.92 -9.48 -1.89
N ARG A 117 3.32 -10.41 -2.63
CA ARG A 117 3.98 -11.67 -3.00
C ARG A 117 5.17 -11.43 -3.92
N LEU A 118 5.05 -10.51 -4.87
CA LEU A 118 6.15 -10.12 -5.75
C LEU A 118 7.27 -9.49 -4.94
N HIS A 119 6.97 -8.52 -4.07
CA HIS A 119 7.95 -7.87 -3.20
C HIS A 119 8.69 -8.89 -2.32
N SER A 120 7.95 -9.75 -1.61
CA SER A 120 8.54 -10.80 -0.78
C SER A 120 9.41 -11.77 -1.58
N HIS A 121 9.03 -12.11 -2.82
CA HIS A 121 9.83 -12.99 -3.66
C HIS A 121 11.11 -12.32 -4.14
N VAL A 122 11.04 -11.05 -4.54
CA VAL A 122 12.21 -10.25 -4.95
C VAL A 122 13.19 -10.11 -3.78
N GLU A 123 12.72 -9.76 -2.58
CA GLU A 123 13.57 -9.65 -1.39
C GLU A 123 14.31 -10.96 -1.09
N ASN A 124 13.59 -12.09 -1.06
CA ASN A 124 14.22 -13.40 -0.85
C ASN A 124 15.25 -13.76 -1.92
N MET A 125 15.01 -13.36 -3.17
CA MET A 125 15.93 -13.60 -4.28
C MET A 125 17.17 -12.70 -4.20
N LEU A 126 17.02 -11.45 -3.78
CA LEU A 126 18.12 -10.51 -3.55
C LEU A 126 19.02 -11.01 -2.41
N ASP A 127 18.43 -11.44 -1.30
CA ASP A 127 19.19 -11.99 -0.18
C ASP A 127 20.01 -13.22 -0.60
N LEU A 128 19.40 -14.16 -1.34
CA LEU A 128 20.11 -15.33 -1.87
C LEU A 128 21.24 -14.95 -2.86
N ALA A 129 20.99 -13.96 -3.72
CA ALA A 129 21.96 -13.51 -4.69
C ALA A 129 23.16 -12.82 -4.02
N TRP A 130 22.91 -12.04 -2.98
CA TRP A 130 23.93 -11.40 -2.15
C TRP A 130 24.75 -12.43 -1.36
N GLU A 131 24.09 -13.37 -0.68
CA GLU A 131 24.76 -14.45 0.07
C GLU A 131 25.69 -15.31 -0.82
N ARG A 132 25.31 -15.50 -2.09
CA ARG A 132 26.11 -16.25 -3.07
C ARG A 132 27.16 -15.40 -3.79
N GLY A 133 27.23 -14.10 -3.50
CA GLY A 133 28.18 -13.17 -4.10
C GLY A 133 27.91 -12.86 -5.57
N PHE A 134 26.67 -13.04 -6.05
CA PHE A 134 26.28 -12.68 -7.41
C PHE A 134 25.99 -11.19 -7.55
N VAL A 135 25.59 -10.54 -6.47
CA VAL A 135 25.33 -9.10 -6.39
C VAL A 135 25.96 -8.54 -5.11
N SER A 136 26.44 -7.31 -5.20
CA SER A 136 26.94 -6.54 -4.07
C SER A 136 25.80 -5.91 -3.26
N GLN A 137 26.08 -5.51 -2.02
CA GLN A 137 25.11 -4.76 -1.21
C GLN A 137 24.65 -3.49 -1.92
N TYR A 138 25.55 -2.80 -2.63
CA TYR A 138 25.21 -1.60 -3.41
C TYR A 138 24.18 -1.89 -4.51
N GLU A 139 24.36 -2.99 -5.25
CA GLU A 139 23.40 -3.40 -6.28
C GLU A 139 22.06 -3.82 -5.68
N CYS A 140 22.06 -4.49 -4.52
CA CYS A 140 20.83 -4.77 -3.78
C CYS A 140 20.12 -3.49 -3.35
N ASP A 141 20.87 -2.51 -2.83
CA ASP A 141 20.30 -1.25 -2.39
C ASP A 141 19.72 -0.45 -3.57
N GLU A 142 20.37 -0.46 -4.74
CA GLU A 142 19.82 0.15 -5.96
C GLU A 142 18.53 -0.54 -6.45
N ILE A 143 18.45 -1.87 -6.39
CA ILE A 143 17.23 -2.60 -6.80
C ILE A 143 16.07 -2.37 -5.81
N ARG A 144 16.39 -2.15 -4.53
CA ARG A 144 15.43 -1.85 -3.46
C ARG A 144 14.93 -0.40 -3.46
N LEU A 145 15.52 0.48 -4.28
CA LEU A 145 14.99 1.83 -4.44
C LEU A 145 13.60 1.77 -5.12
N PRO A 146 12.63 2.57 -4.65
CA PRO A 146 11.30 2.66 -5.27
C PRO A 146 11.33 3.20 -6.70
#